data_AF-A0A0D3HYB1-F1
#
_entry.id   AF-A0A0D3HYB1-F1
#
_cell.length_a   1.000
_cell.length_b   1.000
_cell.length_c   1.000
_cell.angle_alpha   90.00
_cell.angle_beta   90.00
_cell.angle_gamma   90.00
#
_symmetry.space_group_name_H-M   'P 1'
#
loop_
_entity.id
_entity.type
_entity.pdbx_description
1 polymer ?
#
loop_
_entity_poly.entity_id
_entity_poly.type
_entity_poly.pdbx_seq_one_letter_code
_entity_poly.pdbx_strand_id
1 'polypeptide(L)'
;MSEFASYESEFTHACMDANSKISTLERLAPGSGRDAAVKEAQAAVDSAADVVSRLEMEAGPSDRGRVRECKSSLSELRSKLSVARSNNRAAELAREQLLASADAPARMEAEAQHARLLETTSRMQRGTDKLRAACQVAVETEAVGVSILGDLDQQRMTLEQTRERLRTANRGLERSKKLLQSMTKRAAANKMLMIGIIAFLCLMIVAILYLKFFMPSGSDPSPPPSPPPPQR
;
A
#
# COMPACT_ATOMS: atom_id res chain seq x y z
N MET A 1 -85.54 -12.67 -0.90
CA MET A 1 -84.92 -12.90 0.41
C MET A 1 -83.45 -12.61 0.23
N SER A 2 -82.91 -11.66 0.99
CA SER A 2 -81.61 -11.04 0.71
C SER A 2 -80.45 -12.03 0.84
N GLU A 3 -79.52 -11.97 -0.11
CA GLU A 3 -78.29 -12.78 -0.13
C GLU A 3 -77.49 -12.62 1.18
N PHE A 4 -77.59 -11.45 1.81
CA PHE A 4 -77.03 -11.16 3.14
C PHE A 4 -77.46 -12.13 4.25
N ALA A 5 -78.72 -12.59 4.26
CA ALA A 5 -79.21 -13.52 5.28
C ALA A 5 -78.67 -14.95 5.08
N SER A 6 -78.41 -15.34 3.82
CA SER A 6 -77.74 -16.62 3.51
C SER A 6 -76.30 -16.60 4.02
N TYR A 7 -75.58 -15.52 3.74
CA TYR A 7 -74.19 -15.35 4.17
C TYR A 7 -74.04 -15.23 5.69
N GLU A 8 -75.03 -14.68 6.38
CA GLU A 8 -75.05 -14.66 7.85
C GLU A 8 -75.24 -16.06 8.44
N SER A 9 -76.09 -16.89 7.83
CA SER A 9 -76.23 -18.30 8.21
C SER A 9 -74.95 -19.09 7.93
N GLU A 10 -74.26 -18.79 6.83
CA GLU A 10 -72.96 -19.39 6.49
C GLU A 10 -71.86 -18.94 7.47
N PHE A 11 -71.86 -17.68 7.90
CA PHE A 11 -70.92 -17.14 8.88
C PHE A 11 -71.10 -17.75 10.27
N THR A 12 -72.34 -17.91 10.72
CA THR A 12 -72.63 -18.54 12.02
C THR A 12 -72.23 -20.01 12.02
N HIS A 13 -72.47 -20.74 10.93
CA HIS A 13 -71.99 -22.12 10.77
C HIS A 13 -70.45 -22.19 10.78
N ALA A 14 -69.78 -21.31 10.03
CA ALA A 14 -68.32 -21.25 9.99
C ALA A 14 -67.70 -20.92 11.37
N CYS A 15 -68.36 -20.04 12.15
CA CYS A 15 -67.92 -19.72 13.51
C CYS A 15 -68.13 -20.89 14.49
N MET A 16 -69.23 -21.63 14.36
CA MET A 16 -69.49 -22.83 15.17
C MET A 16 -68.46 -23.92 14.85
N ASP A 17 -68.14 -24.13 13.58
CA ASP A 17 -67.11 -25.08 13.13
C ASP A 17 -65.72 -24.69 13.64
N ALA A 18 -65.34 -23.41 13.52
CA ALA A 18 -64.09 -22.88 14.05
C ALA A 18 -64.00 -23.06 15.57
N ASN A 19 -65.08 -22.76 16.31
CA ASN A 19 -65.12 -22.88 17.76
C ASN A 19 -65.09 -24.35 18.23
N SER A 20 -65.77 -25.26 17.52
CA SER A 20 -65.72 -26.69 17.79
C SER A 20 -64.29 -27.25 17.61
N LYS A 21 -63.62 -26.84 16.53
CA LYS A 21 -62.22 -27.21 16.25
C LYS A 21 -61.24 -26.62 17.26
N ILE A 22 -61.43 -25.36 17.68
CA ILE A 22 -60.63 -24.72 18.75
C ILE A 22 -60.86 -25.41 20.10
N SER A 23 -62.09 -25.81 20.44
CA SER A 23 -62.35 -26.54 21.69
C SER A 23 -61.77 -27.96 21.67
N THR A 24 -61.75 -28.60 20.51
CA THR A 24 -61.12 -29.91 20.31
C THR A 24 -59.61 -29.81 20.44
N LEU A 25 -59.04 -28.71 19.93
CA LEU A 25 -57.66 -28.34 20.15
C LEU A 25 -57.31 -28.15 21.62
N GLU A 26 -58.12 -27.41 22.38
CA GLU A 26 -57.88 -27.19 23.81
C GLU A 26 -57.92 -28.49 24.63
N ARG A 27 -58.74 -29.46 24.22
CA ARG A 27 -58.82 -30.79 24.86
C ARG A 27 -57.69 -31.75 24.45
N LEU A 28 -57.03 -31.51 23.32
CA LEU A 28 -55.94 -32.37 22.83
C LEU A 28 -54.62 -32.06 23.55
N ALA A 29 -53.97 -33.10 24.10
CA ALA A 29 -52.66 -33.00 24.74
C ALA A 29 -51.56 -32.56 23.74
N PRO A 30 -50.49 -31.88 24.21
CA PRO A 30 -49.35 -31.50 23.36
C PRO A 30 -48.66 -32.72 22.76
N GLY A 31 -48.58 -32.77 21.42
CA GLY A 31 -48.01 -33.87 20.64
C GLY A 31 -48.28 -33.75 19.14
N SER A 32 -47.76 -34.67 18.34
CA SER A 32 -47.80 -34.65 16.87
C SER A 32 -49.22 -34.58 16.26
N GLY A 33 -50.24 -35.09 16.95
CA GLY A 33 -51.65 -34.99 16.53
C GLY A 33 -52.27 -33.60 16.73
N ARG A 34 -51.70 -32.79 17.62
CA ARG A 34 -52.21 -31.44 17.94
C ARG A 34 -51.80 -30.41 16.88
N ASP A 35 -50.65 -30.58 16.24
CA ASP A 35 -50.22 -29.71 15.12
C ASP A 35 -51.09 -29.85 13.87
N ALA A 36 -51.53 -31.08 13.56
CA ALA A 36 -52.51 -31.32 12.52
C ALA A 36 -53.85 -30.62 12.86
N ALA A 37 -54.30 -30.75 14.11
CA ALA A 37 -55.49 -30.06 14.59
C ALA A 37 -55.32 -28.52 14.61
N VAL A 38 -54.11 -27.98 14.82
CA VAL A 38 -53.83 -26.53 14.78
C VAL A 38 -53.97 -26.02 13.37
N LYS A 39 -53.45 -26.75 12.38
CA LYS A 39 -53.63 -26.42 10.96
C LYS A 39 -55.11 -26.52 10.55
N GLU A 40 -55.83 -27.50 11.06
CA GLU A 40 -57.25 -27.69 10.75
C GLU A 40 -58.13 -26.58 11.35
N ALA A 41 -57.87 -26.15 12.59
CA ALA A 41 -58.58 -25.03 13.19
C ALA A 41 -58.19 -23.69 12.56
N GLN A 42 -56.94 -23.52 12.13
CA GLN A 42 -56.50 -22.35 11.37
C GLN A 42 -57.25 -22.26 10.04
N ALA A 43 -57.34 -23.37 9.29
CA ALA A 43 -58.10 -23.41 8.05
C ALA A 43 -59.60 -23.07 8.25
N ALA A 44 -60.20 -23.50 9.36
CA ALA A 44 -61.58 -23.16 9.70
C ALA A 44 -61.75 -21.66 10.07
N VAL A 45 -60.79 -21.07 10.79
CA VAL A 45 -60.78 -19.63 11.10
C VAL A 45 -60.55 -18.78 9.85
N ASP A 46 -59.72 -19.24 8.92
CA ASP A 46 -59.47 -18.56 7.65
C ASP A 46 -60.69 -18.65 6.73
N SER A 47 -61.38 -19.80 6.68
CA SER A 47 -62.66 -19.92 5.99
C SER A 47 -63.73 -18.98 6.56
N ALA A 48 -63.78 -18.79 7.89
CA ALA A 48 -64.68 -17.82 8.51
C ALA A 48 -64.28 -16.37 8.15
N ALA A 49 -62.99 -16.08 7.99
CA ALA A 49 -62.49 -14.78 7.56
C ALA A 49 -62.88 -14.45 6.12
N ASP A 50 -62.81 -15.43 5.22
CA ASP A 50 -63.21 -15.27 3.83
C ASP A 50 -64.72 -14.96 3.72
N VAL A 51 -65.56 -15.62 4.53
CA VAL A 51 -67.00 -15.33 4.59
C VAL A 51 -67.27 -13.92 5.11
N VAL A 52 -66.55 -13.46 6.14
CA VAL A 52 -66.65 -12.05 6.62
C VAL A 52 -66.22 -11.06 5.54
N SER A 53 -65.18 -11.37 4.78
CA SER A 53 -64.72 -10.50 3.69
C SER A 53 -65.75 -10.39 2.57
N ARG A 54 -66.52 -11.45 2.30
CA ARG A 54 -67.62 -11.44 1.32
C ARG A 54 -68.83 -10.67 1.86
N LEU A 55 -69.15 -10.83 3.15
CA LEU A 55 -70.18 -10.05 3.86
C LEU A 55 -69.86 -8.55 3.85
N GLU A 56 -68.59 -8.16 3.99
CA GLU A 56 -68.15 -6.76 3.91
C GLU A 56 -68.35 -6.16 2.51
N MET A 57 -68.21 -6.96 1.44
CA MET A 57 -68.35 -6.52 0.06
C MET A 57 -69.81 -6.29 -0.36
N GLU A 58 -70.72 -7.12 0.18
CA GLU A 58 -72.17 -7.07 -0.08
C GLU A 58 -72.93 -6.15 0.90
N ALA A 59 -72.27 -5.67 1.96
CA ALA A 59 -72.91 -4.90 3.02
C ALA A 59 -73.25 -3.45 2.62
N GLY A 60 -74.54 -3.12 2.68
CA GLY A 60 -75.03 -1.74 2.60
C GLY A 60 -74.77 -0.92 3.88
N PRO A 61 -75.10 0.39 3.89
CA PRO A 61 -74.89 1.27 5.05
C PRO A 61 -75.67 0.84 6.31
N SER A 62 -76.75 0.06 6.16
CA SER A 62 -77.57 -0.45 7.27
C SER A 62 -76.96 -1.68 7.98
N ASP A 63 -76.09 -2.44 7.30
CA ASP A 63 -75.59 -3.74 7.77
C ASP A 63 -74.19 -3.67 8.42
N ARG A 64 -73.57 -2.48 8.41
CA ARG A 64 -72.23 -2.22 8.98
C ARG A 64 -72.11 -2.55 10.47
N GLY A 65 -73.20 -2.45 11.23
CA GLY A 65 -73.23 -2.82 12.64
C GLY A 65 -73.03 -4.32 12.87
N ARG A 66 -73.68 -5.15 12.03
CA ARG A 66 -73.66 -6.62 12.13
C ARG A 66 -72.33 -7.19 11.62
N VAL A 67 -71.78 -6.58 10.58
CA VAL A 67 -70.42 -6.87 10.08
C VAL A 67 -69.36 -6.57 11.17
N ARG A 68 -69.54 -5.51 11.97
CA ARG A 68 -68.64 -5.19 13.08
C ARG A 68 -68.68 -6.23 14.20
N GLU A 69 -69.85 -6.79 14.49
CA GLU A 69 -70.02 -7.88 15.47
C GLU A 69 -69.40 -9.19 14.98
N CYS A 70 -69.58 -9.51 13.68
CA CYS A 70 -68.92 -10.65 13.03
C CYS A 70 -67.38 -10.54 13.11
N LYS A 71 -66.85 -9.33 12.90
CA LYS A 71 -65.42 -9.04 13.01
C LYS A 71 -64.89 -9.18 14.45
N SER A 72 -65.67 -8.77 15.45
CA SER A 72 -65.33 -8.96 16.86
C SER A 72 -65.21 -10.45 17.20
N SER A 73 -66.20 -11.25 16.80
CA SER A 73 -66.22 -12.69 17.01
C SER A 73 -65.04 -13.40 16.32
N LEU A 74 -64.67 -12.95 15.12
CA LEU A 74 -63.49 -13.44 14.40
C LEU A 74 -62.17 -13.09 15.09
N SER A 75 -62.07 -11.88 15.65
CA SER A 75 -60.89 -11.45 16.40
C SER A 75 -60.69 -12.26 17.69
N GLU A 76 -61.78 -12.61 18.37
CA GLU A 76 -61.75 -13.47 19.55
C GLU A 76 -61.32 -14.90 19.22
N LEU A 77 -61.85 -15.48 18.13
CA LEU A 77 -61.45 -16.81 17.65
C LEU A 77 -59.97 -16.84 17.25
N ARG A 78 -59.47 -15.79 16.58
CA ARG A 78 -58.03 -15.65 16.27
C ARG A 78 -57.17 -15.54 17.52
N SER A 79 -57.62 -14.80 18.54
CA SER A 79 -56.91 -14.69 19.81
C SER A 79 -56.82 -16.05 20.52
N LYS A 80 -57.94 -16.78 20.63
CA LYS A 80 -58.00 -18.13 21.22
C LYS A 80 -57.08 -19.12 20.49
N LEU A 81 -57.09 -19.11 19.16
CA LEU A 81 -56.20 -19.95 18.35
C LEU A 81 -54.71 -19.60 18.56
N SER A 82 -54.39 -18.31 18.67
CA SER A 82 -53.02 -17.83 18.94
C SER A 82 -52.49 -18.32 20.29
N VAL A 83 -53.30 -18.22 21.34
CA VAL A 83 -52.95 -18.70 22.70
C VAL A 83 -52.79 -20.22 22.74
N ALA A 84 -53.69 -20.96 22.10
CA ALA A 84 -53.58 -22.42 22.00
C ALA A 84 -52.31 -22.85 21.23
N ARG A 85 -51.88 -22.06 20.25
CA ARG A 85 -50.67 -22.30 19.45
C ARG A 85 -49.37 -21.98 20.22
N SER A 86 -49.31 -20.87 20.94
CA SER A 86 -48.11 -20.46 21.69
C SER A 86 -47.76 -21.44 22.81
N ASN A 87 -48.77 -21.95 23.51
CA ASN A 87 -48.60 -22.97 24.56
C ASN A 87 -48.01 -24.28 24.01
N ASN A 88 -48.31 -24.65 22.77
CA ASN A 88 -47.73 -25.84 22.12
C ASN A 88 -46.24 -25.62 21.78
N ARG A 89 -45.93 -24.47 21.16
CA ARG A 89 -44.56 -24.14 20.77
C ARG A 89 -43.61 -24.06 21.98
N ALA A 90 -44.09 -23.57 23.12
CA ALA A 90 -43.30 -23.55 24.36
C ALA A 90 -42.99 -24.97 24.88
N ALA A 91 -43.96 -25.88 24.81
CA ALA A 91 -43.79 -27.27 25.24
C ALA A 91 -42.89 -28.07 24.28
N GLU A 92 -43.00 -27.85 22.97
CA GLU A 92 -42.12 -28.47 21.98
C GLU A 92 -40.67 -27.97 22.11
N LEU A 93 -40.46 -26.66 22.28
CA LEU A 93 -39.13 -26.09 22.48
C LEU A 93 -38.46 -26.63 23.75
N ALA A 94 -39.22 -26.82 24.84
CA ALA A 94 -38.70 -27.42 26.06
C ALA A 94 -38.30 -28.89 25.86
N ARG A 95 -39.09 -29.65 25.08
CA ARG A 95 -38.79 -31.06 24.75
C ARG A 95 -37.60 -31.19 23.81
N GLU A 96 -37.49 -30.31 22.83
CA GLU A 96 -36.38 -30.26 21.88
C GLU A 96 -35.06 -29.89 22.59
N GLN A 97 -35.09 -28.95 23.54
CA GLN A 97 -33.93 -28.61 24.36
C GLN A 97 -33.47 -29.76 25.27
N LEU A 98 -34.39 -30.56 25.81
CA LEU A 98 -34.07 -31.73 26.62
C LEU A 98 -33.57 -32.93 25.80
N LEU A 99 -34.00 -33.07 24.55
CA LEU A 99 -33.48 -34.08 23.63
C LEU A 99 -32.11 -33.65 23.07
N ALA A 100 -31.93 -32.37 22.79
CA ALA A 100 -30.66 -31.81 22.34
C ALA A 100 -29.57 -31.91 23.43
N SER A 101 -29.93 -31.75 24.71
CA SER A 101 -28.95 -31.77 25.81
C SER A 101 -28.29 -33.13 26.07
N ALA A 102 -28.91 -34.24 25.64
CA ALA A 102 -28.35 -35.58 25.80
C ALA A 102 -27.19 -35.89 24.83
N ASP A 103 -27.25 -35.38 23.59
CA ASP A 103 -26.21 -35.55 22.57
C ASP A 103 -25.34 -34.28 22.36
N ALA A 104 -25.75 -33.14 22.89
CA ALA A 104 -25.03 -31.87 22.81
C ALA A 104 -23.59 -31.92 23.33
N PRO A 105 -23.27 -32.50 24.50
CA PRO A 105 -21.91 -32.43 25.01
C PRO A 105 -20.91 -33.16 24.10
N ALA A 106 -21.27 -34.33 23.57
CA ALA A 106 -20.41 -35.09 22.68
C ALA A 106 -20.23 -34.44 21.30
N ARG A 107 -21.30 -33.87 20.72
CA ARG A 107 -21.23 -33.11 19.45
C ARG A 107 -20.41 -31.83 19.58
N MET A 108 -20.61 -31.09 20.67
CA MET A 108 -19.89 -29.84 20.92
C MET A 108 -18.40 -30.08 21.12
N GLU A 109 -18.01 -31.19 21.74
CA GLU A 109 -16.60 -31.57 21.90
C GLU A 109 -15.96 -32.02 20.56
N ALA A 110 -16.68 -32.76 19.72
CA ALA A 110 -16.23 -33.12 18.37
C ALA A 110 -16.07 -31.88 17.45
N GLU A 111 -17.01 -30.93 17.50
CA GLU A 111 -16.92 -29.66 16.78
C GLU A 111 -15.75 -28.80 17.28
N ALA A 112 -15.51 -28.76 18.59
CA ALA A 112 -14.36 -28.06 19.16
C ALA A 112 -13.02 -28.67 18.74
N GLN A 113 -12.92 -30.00 18.65
CA GLN A 113 -11.73 -30.68 18.13
C GLN A 113 -11.51 -30.37 16.64
N HIS A 114 -12.57 -30.42 15.83
CA HIS A 114 -12.50 -30.08 14.41
C HIS A 114 -12.10 -28.61 14.19
N ALA A 115 -12.65 -27.68 14.97
CA ALA A 115 -12.27 -26.27 14.95
C ALA A 115 -10.78 -26.08 15.28
N ARG A 116 -10.24 -26.80 16.27
CA ARG A 116 -8.80 -26.77 16.60
C ARG A 116 -7.91 -27.32 15.49
N LEU A 117 -8.33 -28.40 14.82
CA LEU A 117 -7.58 -28.96 13.68
C LEU A 117 -7.57 -28.01 12.48
N LEU A 118 -8.72 -27.39 12.18
CA LEU A 118 -8.82 -26.36 11.14
C LEU A 118 -7.96 -25.15 11.48
N GLU A 119 -7.96 -24.70 12.73
CA GLU A 119 -7.11 -23.59 13.16
C GLU A 119 -5.62 -23.94 13.02
N THR A 120 -5.22 -25.15 13.44
CA THR A 120 -3.84 -25.63 13.33
C THR A 120 -3.42 -25.71 11.86
N THR A 121 -4.30 -26.22 11.00
CA THR A 121 -4.07 -26.29 9.54
C THR A 121 -3.96 -24.89 8.94
N SER A 122 -4.84 -23.97 9.32
CA SER A 122 -4.80 -22.57 8.88
C SER A 122 -3.51 -21.88 9.29
N ARG A 123 -3.04 -22.11 10.53
CA ARG A 123 -1.74 -21.60 11.02
C ARG A 123 -0.58 -22.19 10.23
N MET A 124 -0.59 -23.49 9.94
CA MET A 124 0.44 -24.15 9.15
C MET A 124 0.48 -23.65 7.71
N GLN A 125 -0.69 -23.45 7.08
CA GLN A 125 -0.78 -22.92 5.74
C GLN A 125 -0.25 -21.48 5.66
N ARG A 126 -0.65 -20.61 6.61
CA ARG A 126 -0.10 -19.27 6.75
C ARG A 126 1.42 -19.27 6.98
N GLY A 127 1.93 -20.22 7.77
CA GLY A 127 3.37 -20.40 7.98
C GLY A 127 4.10 -20.77 6.68
N THR A 128 3.51 -21.68 5.90
CA THR A 128 4.05 -22.10 4.60
C THR A 128 4.06 -20.96 3.60
N ASP A 129 2.99 -20.16 3.54
CA ASP A 129 2.91 -19.02 2.62
C ASP A 129 3.93 -17.93 2.99
N LYS A 130 4.13 -17.69 4.29
CA LYS A 130 5.20 -16.80 4.78
C LYS A 130 6.60 -17.31 4.41
N LEU A 131 6.85 -18.62 4.54
CA LEU A 131 8.13 -19.22 4.16
C LEU A 131 8.37 -19.11 2.65
N ARG A 132 7.34 -19.33 1.81
CA ARG A 132 7.45 -19.13 0.36
C ARG A 132 7.76 -17.68 0.02
N ALA A 133 7.07 -16.72 0.64
CA ALA A 133 7.33 -15.30 0.45
C ALA A 133 8.76 -14.94 0.89
N ALA A 134 9.23 -15.44 2.04
CA ALA A 134 10.59 -15.21 2.51
C ALA A 134 11.64 -15.81 1.55
N CYS A 135 11.40 -17.00 1.01
CA CYS A 135 12.27 -17.64 0.02
C CYS A 135 12.34 -16.81 -1.27
N GLN A 136 11.19 -16.32 -1.75
CA GLN A 136 11.15 -15.45 -2.93
C GLN A 136 11.96 -14.17 -2.70
N VAL A 137 11.76 -13.49 -1.57
CA VAL A 137 12.52 -12.28 -1.21
C VAL A 137 14.02 -12.58 -1.09
N ALA A 138 14.40 -13.75 -0.55
CA ALA A 138 15.79 -14.16 -0.47
C ALA A 138 16.43 -14.34 -1.85
N VAL A 139 15.72 -14.95 -2.82
CA VAL A 139 16.18 -15.09 -4.21
C VAL A 139 16.29 -13.73 -4.90
N GLU A 140 15.32 -12.84 -4.72
CA GLU A 140 15.39 -11.46 -5.23
C GLU A 140 16.59 -10.71 -4.63
N THR A 141 16.87 -10.91 -3.35
CA THR A 141 18.02 -10.32 -2.65
C THR A 141 19.35 -10.89 -3.16
N GLU A 142 19.41 -12.19 -3.46
CA GLU A 142 20.58 -12.83 -4.08
C GLU A 142 20.88 -12.22 -5.45
N ALA A 143 19.85 -12.02 -6.28
CA ALA A 143 20.01 -11.38 -7.59
C ALA A 143 20.57 -9.95 -7.47
N VAL A 144 20.08 -9.16 -6.50
CA VAL A 144 20.65 -7.84 -6.21
C VAL A 144 22.09 -7.95 -5.72
N GLY A 145 22.41 -8.91 -4.86
CA GLY A 145 23.77 -9.18 -4.39
C GLY A 145 24.74 -9.49 -5.52
N VAL A 146 24.32 -10.31 -6.50
CA VAL A 146 25.10 -10.61 -7.72
C VAL A 146 25.35 -9.35 -8.54
N SER A 147 24.35 -8.48 -8.70
CA SER A 147 24.52 -7.19 -9.39
C SER A 147 25.55 -6.30 -8.69
N ILE A 148 25.47 -6.19 -7.35
CA ILE A 148 26.42 -5.39 -6.56
C ILE A 148 27.84 -5.93 -6.70
N LEU A 149 28.03 -7.25 -6.69
CA LEU A 149 29.34 -7.86 -6.91
C LEU A 149 29.90 -7.53 -8.31
N GLY A 150 29.04 -7.54 -9.34
CA GLY A 150 29.41 -7.10 -10.68
C GLY A 150 29.83 -5.62 -10.74
N ASP A 151 29.07 -4.75 -10.09
CA ASP A 151 29.37 -3.31 -10.01
C ASP A 151 30.69 -3.05 -9.28
N LEU A 152 30.95 -3.76 -8.17
CA LEU A 152 32.19 -3.66 -7.42
C LEU A 152 33.41 -4.09 -8.25
N ASP A 153 33.28 -5.14 -9.07
CA ASP A 153 34.35 -5.56 -9.97
C ASP A 153 34.60 -4.51 -11.06
N GLN A 154 33.55 -3.93 -11.64
CA GLN A 154 33.68 -2.83 -12.60
C GLN A 154 34.29 -1.57 -11.98
N GLN A 155 33.91 -1.23 -10.75
CA GLN A 155 34.50 -0.12 -10.00
C GLN A 155 35.98 -0.38 -9.71
N ARG A 156 36.34 -1.62 -9.36
CA ARG A 156 37.74 -2.02 -9.17
C ARG A 156 38.54 -1.84 -10.45
N MET A 157 38.05 -2.33 -11.59
CA MET A 157 38.70 -2.14 -12.90
C MET A 157 38.89 -0.66 -13.22
N THR A 158 37.87 0.17 -12.96
CA THR A 158 37.93 1.63 -13.17
C THR A 158 38.99 2.29 -12.28
N LEU A 159 39.09 1.86 -11.02
CA LEU A 159 40.07 2.38 -10.07
C LEU A 159 41.50 1.96 -10.44
N GLU A 160 41.68 0.73 -10.91
CA GLU A 160 42.97 0.24 -11.45
C GLU A 160 43.40 1.04 -12.68
N GLN A 161 42.50 1.26 -13.64
CA GLN A 161 42.76 2.11 -14.81
C GLN A 161 43.08 3.56 -14.42
N THR A 162 42.35 4.12 -13.46
CA THR A 162 42.58 5.49 -12.98
C THR A 162 43.95 5.60 -12.30
N ARG A 163 44.35 4.59 -11.51
CA ARG A 163 45.69 4.52 -10.91
C ARG A 163 46.78 4.45 -11.98
N GLU A 164 46.58 3.69 -13.05
CA GLU A 164 47.55 3.61 -14.15
C GLU A 164 47.67 4.93 -14.93
N ARG A 165 46.53 5.58 -15.22
CA ARG A 165 46.49 6.92 -15.82
C ARG A 165 47.22 7.94 -14.94
N LEU A 166 46.98 7.90 -13.62
CA LEU A 166 47.65 8.78 -12.67
C LEU A 166 49.16 8.55 -12.64
N ARG A 167 49.63 7.29 -12.64
CA ARG A 167 51.06 6.97 -12.73
C ARG A 167 51.67 7.48 -14.02
N THR A 168 50.96 7.37 -15.14
CA THR A 168 51.41 7.89 -16.45
C THR A 168 51.47 9.41 -16.47
N ALA A 169 50.45 10.07 -15.93
CA ALA A 169 50.43 11.53 -15.76
C ALA A 169 51.60 12.00 -14.87
N ASN A 170 51.87 11.32 -13.77
CA ASN A 170 53.00 11.65 -12.88
C ASN A 170 54.35 11.52 -13.61
N ARG A 171 54.55 10.46 -14.41
CA ARG A 171 55.75 10.34 -15.28
C ARG A 171 55.84 11.48 -16.30
N GLY A 172 54.71 11.91 -16.86
CA GLY A 172 54.65 13.07 -17.75
C GLY A 172 55.06 14.36 -17.04
N LEU A 173 54.56 14.60 -15.83
CA LEU A 173 54.92 15.75 -15.00
C LEU A 173 56.41 15.77 -14.66
N GLU A 174 57.02 14.63 -14.32
CA GLU A 174 58.46 14.54 -14.07
C GLU A 174 59.28 14.90 -15.31
N ARG A 175 58.88 14.43 -16.50
CA ARG A 175 59.52 14.78 -17.78
C ARG A 175 59.38 16.27 -18.07
N SER A 176 58.19 16.83 -17.91
CA SER A 176 57.94 18.26 -18.09
C SER A 176 58.75 19.10 -17.11
N LYS A 177 58.87 18.68 -15.84
CA LYS A 177 59.71 19.36 -14.85
C LYS A 177 61.19 19.32 -15.23
N LYS A 178 61.71 18.18 -15.69
CA LYS A 178 63.09 18.06 -16.18
C LYS A 178 63.34 18.95 -17.40
N LEU A 179 62.39 18.99 -18.34
CA LEU A 179 62.48 19.84 -19.52
C LEU A 179 62.50 21.32 -19.13
N LEU A 180 61.57 21.76 -18.28
CA LEU A 180 61.53 23.14 -17.77
C LEU A 180 62.81 23.50 -17.02
N GLN A 181 63.32 22.63 -16.15
CA GLN A 181 64.62 22.84 -15.48
C GLN A 181 65.79 22.96 -16.46
N SER A 182 65.78 22.22 -17.57
CA SER A 182 66.81 22.35 -18.59
C SER A 182 66.71 23.68 -19.34
N MET A 183 65.50 24.15 -19.62
CA MET A 183 65.26 25.45 -20.27
C MET A 183 65.65 26.60 -19.36
N THR A 184 65.30 26.55 -18.07
CA THR A 184 65.66 27.60 -17.10
C THR A 184 67.17 27.70 -16.88
N LYS A 185 67.89 26.57 -16.83
CA LYS A 185 69.36 26.56 -16.76
C LYS A 185 69.99 27.21 -17.99
N ARG A 186 69.54 26.84 -19.20
CA ARG A 186 70.02 27.45 -20.46
C ARG A 186 69.72 28.95 -20.51
N ALA A 187 68.52 29.36 -20.12
CA ALA A 187 68.13 30.76 -20.07
C ALA A 187 68.98 31.57 -19.07
N ALA A 188 69.27 31.00 -17.89
CA ALA A 188 70.13 31.63 -16.89
C ALA A 188 71.57 31.79 -17.39
N ALA A 189 72.14 30.76 -18.02
CA ALA A 189 73.48 30.83 -18.62
C ALA A 189 73.56 31.92 -19.70
N ASN A 190 72.58 31.98 -20.61
CA ASN A 190 72.50 33.02 -21.63
C ASN A 190 72.39 34.43 -21.00
N LYS A 191 71.60 34.56 -19.93
CA LYS A 191 71.46 35.83 -19.20
C LYS A 191 72.77 36.25 -18.52
N MET A 192 73.49 35.32 -17.90
CA MET A 192 74.81 35.60 -17.30
C MET A 192 75.85 36.01 -18.34
N LEU A 193 75.88 35.33 -19.48
CA LEU A 193 76.77 35.68 -20.60
C LEU A 193 76.48 37.10 -21.10
N MET A 194 75.21 37.45 -21.27
CA MET A 194 74.78 38.78 -21.71
C MET A 194 75.20 39.88 -20.71
N ILE A 195 75.02 39.65 -19.41
CA ILE A 195 75.49 40.58 -18.35
C ILE A 195 77.02 40.73 -18.40
N GLY A 196 77.76 39.64 -18.60
CA GLY A 196 79.22 39.66 -18.70
C GLY A 196 79.74 40.50 -19.88
N ILE A 197 79.13 40.37 -21.06
CA ILE A 197 79.50 41.19 -22.24
C ILE A 197 79.25 42.67 -21.98
N ILE A 198 78.08 43.02 -21.41
CA ILE A 198 77.77 44.43 -21.09
C ILE A 198 78.77 44.99 -20.09
N ALA A 199 79.07 44.26 -19.02
CA ALA A 199 80.05 44.69 -18.02
C ALA A 199 81.45 44.90 -18.61
N PHE A 200 81.91 43.98 -19.47
CA PHE A 200 83.18 44.11 -20.17
C PHE A 200 83.23 45.35 -21.06
N LEU A 201 82.15 45.61 -21.82
CA LEU A 201 82.05 46.79 -22.68
C LEU A 201 82.10 48.10 -21.86
N CYS A 202 81.34 48.16 -20.76
CA CYS A 202 81.37 49.31 -19.85
C CYS A 202 82.77 49.52 -19.25
N LEU A 203 83.45 48.46 -18.83
CA LEU A 203 84.80 48.54 -18.27
C LEU A 203 85.80 49.07 -19.32
N MET A 204 85.72 48.59 -20.56
CA MET A 204 86.54 49.11 -21.66
C MET A 204 86.31 50.60 -21.92
N ILE A 205 85.05 51.06 -21.92
CA ILE A 205 84.73 52.48 -22.08
C ILE A 205 85.33 53.30 -20.93
N VAL A 206 85.15 52.86 -19.68
CA VAL A 206 85.71 53.53 -18.50
C VAL A 206 87.24 53.55 -18.55
N ALA A 207 87.88 52.45 -18.96
CA ALA A 207 89.33 52.37 -19.08
C ALA A 207 89.86 53.36 -20.14
N ILE A 208 89.21 53.47 -21.30
CA ILE A 208 89.57 54.46 -22.33
C ILE A 208 89.40 55.88 -21.80
N LEU A 209 88.29 56.18 -21.12
CA LEU A 209 88.07 57.50 -20.52
C LEU A 209 89.11 57.81 -19.44
N TYR A 210 89.46 56.84 -18.60
CA TYR A 210 90.50 56.98 -17.59
C TYR A 210 91.87 57.21 -18.22
N LEU A 211 92.25 56.42 -19.23
CA LEU A 211 93.51 56.61 -19.96
C LEU A 211 93.54 57.98 -20.65
N LYS A 212 92.44 58.44 -21.27
CA LYS A 212 92.39 59.75 -21.92
C LYS A 212 92.37 60.92 -20.94
N PHE A 213 91.74 60.77 -19.78
CA PHE A 213 91.68 61.79 -18.74
C PHE A 213 92.98 61.87 -17.92
N PHE A 214 93.56 60.72 -17.59
CA PHE A 214 94.80 60.60 -16.82
C PHE A 214 96.07 60.74 -17.67
N MET A 215 95.98 60.60 -19.00
CA MET A 215 97.02 60.99 -19.94
C MET A 215 96.70 62.37 -20.54
N PRO A 216 96.95 63.48 -19.83
CA PRO A 216 97.00 64.79 -20.46
C PRO A 216 98.27 64.81 -21.32
N SER A 217 98.15 64.38 -22.58
CA SER A 217 99.20 64.61 -23.57
C SER A 217 99.13 66.08 -23.99
N GLY A 218 99.65 66.94 -23.11
CA GLY A 218 100.27 68.17 -23.53
C GLY A 218 101.55 67.81 -24.28
N SER A 219 101.52 67.99 -25.60
CA SER A 219 102.71 68.28 -26.41
C SER A 219 102.24 68.79 -27.76
N ASP A 220 101.93 70.08 -27.82
CA ASP A 220 102.15 70.84 -29.04
C ASP A 220 103.67 70.97 -29.23
N PRO A 221 104.20 70.62 -30.42
CA PRO A 221 105.34 71.32 -30.96
C PRO A 221 104.92 72.20 -32.15
N SER A 222 105.41 73.43 -32.09
CA SER A 222 105.29 74.59 -32.97
C SER A 222 105.66 74.34 -34.45
N PRO A 223 105.21 75.23 -35.37
CA PRO A 223 105.30 75.03 -36.82
C PRO A 223 106.73 75.19 -37.37
N PRO A 224 107.16 74.37 -38.34
CA PRO A 224 108.39 74.62 -39.08
C PRO A 224 108.21 75.69 -40.20
N PRO A 225 109.28 76.45 -40.48
CA PRO A 225 109.28 77.76 -41.15
C PRO A 225 109.04 77.75 -42.68
N SER A 226 108.54 78.88 -43.18
CA SER A 226 108.35 79.18 -44.60
C SER A 226 109.68 79.25 -45.38
N PRO A 227 109.73 78.77 -46.63
CA PRO A 227 110.93 78.82 -47.47
C PRO A 227 111.24 80.26 -47.96
N PRO A 228 112.52 80.66 -48.02
CA PRO A 228 112.94 82.00 -48.48
C PRO A 228 112.72 82.22 -49.99
N PRO A 229 112.55 83.49 -50.43
CA PRO A 229 112.09 83.84 -51.78
C PRO A 229 113.11 83.58 -52.89
N PRO A 230 112.64 83.39 -54.14
CA PRO A 230 113.48 83.11 -55.31
C PRO A 230 114.37 84.30 -55.70
N GLN A 231 115.64 84.02 -56.00
CA GLN A 231 116.55 84.96 -56.66
C GLN A 231 116.29 84.97 -58.16
N ARG A 232 115.73 86.07 -58.68
CA ARG A 232 116.08 86.67 -59.98
C ARG A 232 115.46 88.05 -60.16
#